data_AF-A0A4C1TAU8-F1
#
_entry.id   AF-A0A4C1TAU8-F1
#
_cell.length_a   1.000
_cell.length_b   1.000
_cell.length_c   1.000
_cell.angle_alpha   90.00
_cell.angle_beta   90.00
_cell.angle_gamma   90.00
#
_symmetry.space_group_name_H-M   'P 1'
#
loop_
_entity.id
_entity.type
_entity.pdbx_description
1 polymer ?
#
loop_
_entity_poly.entity_id
_entity_poly.type
_entity_poly.pdbx_seq_one_letter_code
_entity_poly.pdbx_strand_id
1 'polypeptide(L)'
;MAHKKSLEALNFTLKDLRRNNNIFGGLMILLAGDFRQTLPVVPRGTPADELNACLKASPLWNNVKKLSLTTNMRVQLQNYQSAAQFSKQLLDVGNGKVPVDATSGLITLTNDFADL
;
A
#
# COMPACT_ATOMS: atom_id res chain seq x y z
N MET A 1 4.72 -5.75 -4.39
CA MET A 1 4.59 -5.57 -2.92
C MET A 1 5.49 -6.56 -2.19
N ALA A 2 6.03 -6.22 -1.02
CA ALA A 2 6.84 -7.13 -0.21
C ALA A 2 5.97 -8.12 0.59
N HIS A 3 6.42 -9.37 0.67
CA HIS A 3 5.78 -10.41 1.47
C HIS A 3 6.15 -10.25 2.97
N LYS A 4 5.21 -10.50 3.89
CA LYS A 4 5.47 -10.34 5.34
C LYS A 4 6.68 -11.09 5.87
N LYS A 5 6.87 -12.32 5.38
CA LYS A 5 8.02 -13.17 5.70
C LYS A 5 9.37 -12.47 5.44
N SER A 6 9.47 -11.61 4.43
CA SER A 6 10.71 -10.86 4.17
C SER A 6 10.99 -9.86 5.29
N LEU A 7 9.97 -9.17 5.80
CA LEU A 7 10.11 -8.24 6.93
C LEU A 7 10.41 -8.99 8.24
N GLU A 8 9.78 -10.14 8.45
CA GLU A 8 9.99 -11.00 9.62
C GLU A 8 11.39 -11.59 9.64
N ALA A 9 11.86 -12.08 8.48
CA ALA A 9 13.23 -12.54 8.31
C ALA A 9 14.23 -11.42 8.58
N LEU A 10 14.00 -10.22 8.02
CA LEU A 10 14.85 -9.05 8.29
C LEU A 10 14.93 -8.74 9.80
N ASN A 11 13.80 -8.77 10.51
CA ASN A 11 13.79 -8.59 11.96
C ASN A 11 14.63 -9.67 12.67
N PHE A 12 14.47 -10.94 12.29
CA PHE A 12 15.23 -12.04 12.89
C PHE A 12 16.74 -11.89 12.64
N THR A 13 17.13 -11.62 11.39
CA THR A 13 18.51 -11.40 10.99
C THR A 13 19.15 -10.22 11.71
N LEU A 14 18.44 -9.09 11.83
CA LEU A 14 18.99 -7.91 12.52
C LEU A 14 19.14 -8.12 14.03
N LYS A 15 18.25 -8.90 14.65
CA LYS A 15 18.41 -9.27 16.07
C LYS A 15 19.68 -10.09 16.30
N ASP A 16 19.91 -11.07 15.43
CA ASP A 16 21.08 -11.95 15.49
C ASP A 16 22.38 -11.17 15.24
N LEU A 17 22.47 -10.44 14.12
CA LEU A 17 23.65 -9.66 13.75
C LEU A 17 24.03 -8.61 14.80
N ARG A 18 23.02 -7.99 15.44
CA ARG A 18 23.26 -6.96 16.46
C ARG A 18 23.37 -7.52 17.88
N ARG A 19 23.15 -8.82 18.07
CA ARG A 19 23.03 -9.47 19.39
C ARG A 19 22.08 -8.71 20.31
N ASN A 20 20.94 -8.26 19.76
CA ASN A 20 19.95 -7.44 20.45
C ASN A 20 18.55 -7.98 20.16
N ASN A 21 17.81 -8.38 21.20
CA ASN A 21 16.48 -8.99 21.03
C ASN A 21 15.34 -7.98 20.80
N ASN A 22 15.61 -6.68 20.82
CA ASN A 22 14.65 -5.64 20.44
C ASN A 22 14.24 -5.78 18.97
N ILE A 23 13.07 -5.26 18.60
CA ILE A 23 12.57 -5.29 17.22
C ILE A 23 13.62 -4.69 16.26
N PHE A 24 13.91 -5.39 15.16
CA PHE A 24 14.98 -5.10 14.20
C PHE A 24 16.36 -4.87 14.85
N GLY A 25 16.65 -5.57 15.95
CA GLY A 25 17.88 -5.38 16.73
C GLY A 25 17.99 -3.98 17.36
N GLY A 26 16.88 -3.26 17.50
CA GLY A 26 16.84 -1.86 17.94
C GLY A 26 17.14 -0.84 16.84
N LEU A 27 17.05 -1.21 15.56
CA LEU A 27 17.13 -0.24 14.46
C LEU A 27 15.77 0.41 14.20
N MET A 28 15.81 1.70 13.85
CA MET A 28 14.66 2.36 13.28
C MET A 28 14.50 1.93 11.82
N ILE A 29 13.32 1.41 11.48
CA ILE A 29 12.97 1.03 10.11
C ILE A 29 11.88 1.97 9.60
N LEU A 30 12.12 2.57 8.44
CA LEU A 30 11.11 3.33 7.71
C LEU A 30 10.53 2.45 6.60
N LEU A 31 9.22 2.21 6.65
CA LEU A 31 8.48 1.54 5.60
C LEU A 31 7.72 2.60 4.78
N ALA A 32 7.83 2.52 3.46
CA ALA A 32 7.11 3.39 2.54
C ALA A 32 6.41 2.56 1.47
N GLY A 33 5.18 2.93 1.12
CA GLY A 33 4.38 2.25 0.11
C GLY A 33 2.91 2.65 0.17
N ASP A 34 2.15 2.18 -0.80
CA ASP A 34 0.70 2.39 -0.88
C ASP A 34 -0.03 1.05 -0.98
N PHE A 35 -0.80 0.72 0.06
CA PHE A 35 -1.57 -0.53 0.12
C PHE A 35 -2.77 -0.56 -0.82
N ARG A 36 -3.11 0.56 -1.46
CA ARG A 36 -4.20 0.64 -2.46
C ARG A 36 -3.74 0.23 -3.86
N GLN A 37 -2.45 -0.01 -4.07
CA GLN A 37 -1.91 -0.34 -5.40
C GLN A 37 -2.08 -1.82 -5.75
N THR A 38 -1.28 -2.70 -5.15
CA THR A 38 -1.29 -4.13 -5.48
C THR A 38 -0.99 -4.98 -4.26
N LEU A 39 -1.66 -6.12 -4.12
CA LEU A 39 -1.35 -7.12 -3.09
C LEU A 39 -0.01 -7.84 -3.40
N PRO A 40 0.63 -8.53 -2.44
CA PRO A 40 1.74 -9.43 -2.75
C PRO A 40 1.25 -10.58 -3.63
N VAL A 41 2.02 -10.90 -4.66
CA VAL A 41 1.70 -12.03 -5.56
C VAL A 41 2.04 -13.34 -4.85
N VAL A 42 1.07 -14.23 -4.72
CA VAL A 42 1.25 -15.60 -4.20
C VAL A 42 0.93 -16.58 -5.34
N PRO A 43 1.95 -17.18 -6.00
CA PRO A 43 1.71 -18.10 -7.11
C PRO A 43 0.85 -19.28 -6.67
N ARG A 44 -0.26 -19.53 -7.39
CA ARG A 44 -1.24 -20.57 -7.06
C ARG A 44 -1.88 -20.42 -5.67
N GLY A 45 -1.84 -19.21 -5.10
CA GLY A 45 -2.46 -18.88 -3.83
C GLY A 45 -3.95 -18.55 -3.98
N THR A 46 -4.66 -18.63 -2.86
CA THR A 46 -6.02 -18.14 -2.71
C THR A 46 -6.03 -16.65 -2.31
N PRO A 47 -7.16 -15.93 -2.43
CA PRO A 47 -7.26 -14.57 -1.89
C PRO A 47 -6.91 -14.48 -0.39
N ALA A 48 -7.18 -15.53 0.39
CA ALA A 48 -6.78 -15.60 1.79
C ALA A 48 -5.25 -15.67 1.96
N ASP A 49 -4.56 -16.37 1.06
CA ASP A 49 -3.09 -16.42 1.05
C ASP A 49 -2.47 -15.07 0.71
N GLU A 50 -3.06 -14.33 -0.23
CA GLU A 50 -2.62 -12.97 -0.59
C GLU A 50 -2.79 -11.99 0.59
N LEU A 51 -3.92 -12.04 1.28
CA LEU A 51 -4.16 -11.26 2.49
C LEU A 51 -3.18 -11.66 3.61
N ASN A 52 -2.93 -12.95 3.80
CA ASN A 52 -1.98 -13.45 4.78
C ASN A 52 -0.52 -13.07 4.43
N ALA A 53 -0.19 -12.91 3.15
CA ALA A 53 1.12 -12.47 2.67
C ALA A 53 1.37 -10.98 2.92
N CYS A 54 0.33 -10.17 3.11
CA CYS A 54 0.46 -8.72 3.32
C CYS A 54 1.25 -8.37 4.57
N LEU A 55 2.02 -7.28 4.51
CA LEU A 55 2.75 -6.74 5.67
C LEU A 55 1.85 -6.50 6.89
N LYS A 56 0.59 -6.09 6.66
CA LYS A 56 -0.42 -5.87 7.70
C LYS A 56 -0.77 -7.14 8.49
N ALA A 57 -0.56 -8.32 7.91
CA ALA A 57 -0.78 -9.62 8.56
C ALA A 57 0.44 -10.11 9.35
N SER A 58 1.52 -9.33 9.43
CA SER A 58 2.68 -9.63 10.29
C SER A 58 2.42 -9.17 11.73
N PRO A 59 2.84 -9.93 12.76
CA PRO A 59 2.82 -9.46 14.15
C PRO A 59 3.64 -8.18 14.37
N LEU A 60 4.67 -7.95 13.54
CA LEU A 60 5.50 -6.74 13.58
C LEU A 60 4.70 -5.48 13.27
N TRP A 61 3.61 -5.60 12.50
CA TRP A 61 2.79 -4.46 12.09
C TRP A 61 2.18 -3.70 13.28
N ASN A 62 1.94 -4.38 14.41
CA ASN A 62 1.42 -3.77 15.63
C ASN A 62 2.35 -2.71 16.23
N ASN A 63 3.63 -2.73 15.85
CA ASN A 63 4.64 -1.78 16.32
C ASN A 63 4.87 -0.62 15.33
N VAL A 64 4.17 -0.61 14.20
CA VAL A 64 4.35 0.40 13.16
C VAL A 64 3.53 1.64 13.48
N LYS A 65 4.21 2.78 13.64
CA LYS A 65 3.57 4.09 13.65
C LYS A 65 3.24 4.51 12.22
N LYS A 66 1.97 4.77 11.95
CA LYS A 66 1.49 5.16 10.62
C LYS A 66 1.60 6.67 10.44
N LEU A 67 2.20 7.09 9.34
CA LEU A 67 2.23 8.47 8.86
C LEU A 67 1.67 8.46 7.43
N SER A 68 0.86 9.44 7.08
CA SER A 68 0.20 9.51 5.78
C SER A 68 0.60 10.79 5.05
N LEU A 69 0.99 10.65 3.79
CA LEU A 69 1.11 11.78 2.88
C LEU A 69 -0.24 11.98 2.19
N THR A 70 -0.73 13.22 2.19
CA THR A 70 -2.07 13.56 1.69
C THR A 70 -2.04 14.28 0.34
N THR A 71 -0.88 14.76 -0.08
CA THR A 71 -0.73 15.62 -1.26
C THR A 71 -0.15 14.82 -2.42
N ASN A 72 -0.88 14.77 -3.54
CA ASN A 72 -0.40 14.18 -4.78
C ASN A 72 0.52 15.17 -5.51
N MET A 73 1.79 15.19 -5.10
CA MET A 73 2.79 16.09 -5.69
C MET A 73 2.95 15.89 -7.20
N ARG A 74 2.77 14.66 -7.73
CA ARG A 74 2.92 14.40 -9.16
C ARG A 74 1.90 15.19 -9.98
N VAL A 75 0.65 15.23 -9.54
CA VAL A 75 -0.42 15.96 -10.22
C VAL A 75 -0.32 17.46 -9.93
N GLN A 76 -0.01 17.84 -8.69
CA GLN A 76 0.09 19.24 -8.30
C GLN A 76 1.20 20.00 -9.05
N LEU A 77 2.35 19.36 -9.30
CA LEU A 77 3.47 20.01 -9.98
C LEU A 77 3.24 20.27 -11.48
N GLN A 78 2.17 19.73 -12.05
CA GLN A 78 1.85 19.93 -13.47
C GLN A 78 1.01 21.21 -13.72
N ASN A 79 0.57 21.91 -12.66
CA ASN A 79 -0.16 23.19 -12.73
C ASN A 79 -1.44 23.19 -13.57
N TYR A 80 -2.07 22.03 -13.74
CA TYR A 80 -3.38 21.91 -14.38
C TYR A 80 -4.51 22.49 -13.52
N GLN A 81 -5.51 23.12 -14.15
CA GLN A 81 -6.68 23.65 -13.44
C GLN A 81 -7.51 22.52 -12.78
N SER A 82 -7.55 21.35 -13.42
CA SER A 82 -8.27 20.16 -12.94
C SER A 82 -7.43 19.27 -12.02
N ALA A 83 -6.20 19.66 -11.66
CA ALA A 83 -5.27 18.86 -10.83
C ALA A 83 -5.91 18.34 -9.52
N ALA A 84 -6.70 19.17 -8.86
CA ALA A 84 -7.42 18.81 -7.64
C ALA A 84 -8.53 17.78 -7.90
N GLN A 85 -9.28 17.93 -9.00
CA GLN A 85 -10.33 17.01 -9.42
C GLN A 85 -9.75 15.65 -9.78
N PHE A 86 -8.71 15.61 -10.60
CA PHE A 86 -8.03 14.37 -10.96
C PHE A 86 -7.43 13.65 -9.74
N SER A 87 -6.78 14.39 -8.84
CA SER A 87 -6.25 13.82 -7.59
C SER A 87 -7.35 13.18 -6.74
N LYS A 88 -8.54 13.79 -6.69
CA LYS A 88 -9.70 13.25 -5.99
C LYS A 88 -10.24 11.99 -6.68
N GLN A 89 -10.42 12.02 -8.00
CA GLN A 89 -10.87 10.85 -8.78
C GLN A 89 -9.93 9.65 -8.56
N LEU A 90 -8.61 9.85 -8.62
CA LEU A 90 -7.61 8.81 -8.32
C LEU A 90 -7.76 8.23 -6.91
N LEU A 91 -8.01 9.08 -5.91
CA LEU A 91 -8.23 8.65 -4.54
C LEU A 91 -9.54 7.87 -4.38
N ASP A 92 -10.60 8.27 -5.08
CA ASP A 92 -11.89 7.59 -5.02
C ASP A 92 -11.80 6.19 -5.64
N VAL A 93 -11.05 6.02 -6.74
CA VAL A 93 -10.72 4.69 -7.30
C VAL A 93 -9.94 3.86 -6.28
N GLY A 94 -8.84 4.39 -5.73
CA GLY A 94 -7.99 3.64 -4.79
C GLY A 94 -8.65 3.31 -3.45
N ASN A 95 -9.70 4.04 -3.06
CA ASN A 95 -10.49 3.77 -1.86
C ASN A 95 -11.73 2.90 -2.12
N GLY A 96 -11.97 2.47 -3.38
CA GLY A 96 -13.13 1.67 -3.74
C GLY A 96 -14.46 2.42 -3.59
N LYS A 97 -14.46 3.74 -3.79
CA LYS A 97 -15.67 4.58 -3.72
C LYS A 97 -16.39 4.70 -5.06
N VAL A 98 -15.74 4.27 -6.15
CA VAL A 98 -16.35 4.26 -7.47
C VAL A 98 -17.33 3.07 -7.56
N PRO A 99 -18.56 3.28 -8.07
CA PRO A 99 -19.51 2.19 -8.26
C PRO A 99 -18.92 1.07 -9.12
N VAL A 100 -19.09 -0.16 -8.64
CA VAL A 100 -18.72 -1.37 -9.38
C VAL A 100 -19.99 -1.98 -9.94
N ASP A 101 -20.00 -2.25 -11.24
CA ASP A 101 -21.10 -2.98 -11.85
C ASP A 101 -21.13 -4.42 -11.31
N ALA A 102 -22.25 -4.82 -10.72
CA ALA A 102 -22.37 -6.09 -10.02
C ALA A 102 -22.29 -7.31 -10.96
N THR A 103 -22.55 -7.12 -12.26
CA THR A 103 -22.57 -8.20 -13.25
C THR A 103 -21.17 -8.46 -13.81
N SER A 104 -20.47 -7.40 -14.20
CA SER A 104 -19.15 -7.46 -14.83
C SER A 104 -17.99 -7.36 -13.83
N GLY A 105 -18.23 -6.82 -12.63
CA GLY A 105 -17.19 -6.50 -11.65
C GLY A 105 -16.30 -5.32 -12.06
N LEU A 106 -16.69 -4.56 -13.09
CA LEU A 106 -15.91 -3.45 -13.64
C LEU A 106 -16.34 -2.11 -13.03
N ILE A 107 -15.40 -1.17 -12.98
CA ILE A 107 -15.70 0.25 -12.74
C ILE A 107 -15.79 0.98 -14.08
N THR A 108 -16.67 1.97 -14.17
CA THR A 108 -16.71 2.90 -15.31
C THR A 108 -16.01 4.19 -14.89
N LEU A 109 -14.96 4.56 -15.62
CA LEU A 109 -14.33 5.86 -15.48
C LEU A 109 -15.13 6.87 -16.31
N THR A 110 -15.38 8.05 -15.73
CA THR A 110 -16.08 9.12 -16.43
C THR A 110 -15.20 9.72 -17.53
N ASN A 111 -15.81 10.35 -18.53
CA ASN A 111 -15.05 10.90 -19.67
C ASN A 111 -14.06 12.00 -19.26
N ASP A 112 -14.33 12.70 -18.15
CA ASP A 112 -13.46 13.71 -17.56
C ASP A 112 -12.35 13.11 -16.68
N PHE A 113 -12.23 11.78 -16.62
CA PHE A 113 -11.18 11.13 -15.85
C PHE A 113 -9.83 11.31 -16.54
N ALA A 114 -8.89 11.91 -15.81
CA ALA A 114 -7.57 12.28 -16.34
C ALA A 114 -7.58 13.38 -17.42
N ASP A 115 -8.68 14.13 -17.54
CA ASP A 115 -8.70 15.41 -18.25
C ASP A 115 -7.92 16.45 -17.44
N LEU A 116 -6.60 16.49 -17.68
CA LEU A 116 -5.61 17.38 -17.07
C LEU A 116 -5.44 18.66 -17.88
#